data_AF-A0A6A8QL37-F1
#
_entry.id   AF-A0A6A8QL37-F1
#
_cell.length_a   1.000
_cell.length_b   1.000
_cell.length_c   1.000
_cell.angle_alpha   90.00
_cell.angle_beta   90.00
_cell.angle_gamma   90.00
#
_symmetry.space_group_name_H-M   'P 1'
#
loop_
_entity.id
_entity.type
_entity.pdbx_description
1 polymer ?
#
loop_
_entity_poly.entity_id
_entity_poly.type
_entity_poly.pdbx_seq_one_letter_code
_entity_poly.pdbx_strand_id
1 'polypeptide(L)'
;MQACFGPDISADPVERNHRFLEEALELVQANGCTPDEAHRIVDYVFSRPAGDLKQEVGGVMVTLAALCLAAGTDMQADGDAELAAIWTMVDRIRAKQAAKPRFRTMTDRPPDGDA
;
A
#
# COMPACT_ATOMS: atom_id res chain seq x y z
N MET A 1 -5.30 5.95 -11.44
CA MET A 1 -5.50 6.77 -10.21
C MET A 1 -6.69 7.72 -10.33
N GLN A 2 -6.57 8.91 -10.93
CA GLN A 2 -7.73 9.84 -11.07
C GLN A 2 -8.92 9.22 -11.81
N ALA A 3 -8.66 8.47 -12.88
CA ALA A 3 -9.70 7.75 -13.62
C ALA A 3 -10.46 6.73 -12.75
N CYS A 4 -9.83 6.14 -11.72
CA CYS A 4 -10.39 5.07 -10.90
C CYS A 4 -11.02 5.59 -9.59
N PHE A 5 -10.39 6.58 -8.95
CA PHE A 5 -10.73 7.02 -7.58
C PHE A 5 -11.25 8.46 -7.50
N GLY A 6 -11.25 9.22 -8.60
CA GLY A 6 -11.61 10.65 -8.59
C GLY A 6 -10.53 11.54 -7.96
N PRO A 7 -10.67 12.87 -8.06
CA PRO A 7 -9.65 13.82 -7.63
C PRO A 7 -9.42 13.82 -6.11
N ASP A 8 -10.50 13.74 -5.32
CA ASP A 8 -10.44 13.89 -3.86
C ASP A 8 -9.69 12.72 -3.19
N ILE A 9 -10.01 11.48 -3.55
CA ILE A 9 -9.35 10.27 -3.01
C ILE A 9 -7.92 10.14 -3.54
N SER A 10 -7.68 10.59 -4.78
CA SER A 10 -6.33 10.55 -5.37
C SER A 10 -5.39 11.57 -4.72
N ALA A 11 -5.93 12.61 -4.07
CA ALA A 11 -5.17 13.71 -3.47
C ALA A 11 -5.04 13.63 -1.95
N ASP A 12 -5.68 12.66 -1.27
CA ASP A 12 -5.59 12.51 0.19
C ASP A 12 -4.27 11.84 0.61
N PRO A 13 -3.30 12.58 1.17
CA PRO A 13 -1.99 12.03 1.51
C PRO A 13 -2.05 10.97 2.62
N VAL A 14 -3.06 11.00 3.50
CA VAL A 14 -3.19 10.01 4.58
C VAL A 14 -3.60 8.67 4.00
N GLU A 15 -4.64 8.66 3.17
CA GLU A 15 -5.09 7.45 2.48
C GLU A 15 -3.99 6.89 1.57
N ARG A 16 -3.23 7.74 0.85
CA ARG A 16 -2.11 7.28 0.01
C ARG A 16 -0.99 6.66 0.83
N ASN A 17 -0.64 7.23 1.99
CA ASN A 17 0.34 6.66 2.90
C ASN A 17 -0.09 5.29 3.42
N HIS A 18 -1.34 5.16 3.89
CA HIS A 18 -1.84 3.88 4.42
C HIS A 18 -1.91 2.80 3.34
N ARG A 19 -2.39 3.15 2.13
CA ARG A 19 -2.45 2.18 1.03
C ARG A 19 -1.07 1.76 0.57
N PHE A 20 -0.10 2.67 0.50
CA PHE A 20 1.28 2.28 0.21
C PHE A 20 1.86 1.33 1.26
N LEU A 21 1.63 1.62 2.55
CA LEU A 21 2.09 0.75 3.65
C LEU A 21 1.44 -0.65 3.58
N GLU A 22 0.14 -0.71 3.29
CA GLU A 22 -0.60 -1.97 3.11
C GLU A 22 0.03 -2.85 2.02
N GLU A 23 0.22 -2.31 0.80
CA GLU A 23 0.80 -3.06 -0.31
C GLU A 23 2.26 -3.48 -0.03
N ALA A 24 3.04 -2.62 0.65
CA ALA A 24 4.40 -2.96 1.07
C ALA A 24 4.41 -4.12 2.09
N LEU A 25 3.45 -4.16 3.02
CA LEU A 25 3.28 -5.24 3.98
C LEU A 25 2.82 -6.54 3.29
N GLU A 26 1.89 -6.47 2.35
CA GLU A 26 1.44 -7.62 1.57
C GLU A 26 2.59 -8.23 0.74
N LEU A 27 3.44 -7.39 0.13
CA LEU A 27 4.60 -7.85 -0.62
C LEU A 27 5.61 -8.60 0.27
N VAL A 28 5.97 -8.04 1.43
CA VAL A 28 6.94 -8.71 2.32
C VAL A 28 6.34 -9.95 2.98
N GLN A 29 5.02 -9.96 3.26
CA GLN A 29 4.30 -11.14 3.73
C GLN A 29 4.36 -12.27 2.69
N ALA A 30 4.08 -11.95 1.41
CA ALA A 30 4.19 -12.91 0.32
C ALA A 30 5.62 -13.47 0.18
N ASN A 31 6.62 -12.68 0.58
CA ASN A 31 8.03 -13.08 0.59
C ASN A 31 8.50 -13.65 1.95
N GLY A 32 7.58 -14.05 2.84
CA GLY A 32 7.89 -14.79 4.07
C GLY A 32 8.20 -13.95 5.31
N CYS A 33 8.05 -12.63 5.27
CA CYS A 33 8.19 -11.77 6.45
C CYS A 33 7.05 -12.05 7.43
N THR A 34 7.41 -12.24 8.69
CA THR A 34 6.45 -12.47 9.78
C THR A 34 5.93 -11.14 10.36
N PRO A 35 4.74 -11.14 11.00
CA PRO A 35 4.25 -9.96 11.71
C PRO A 35 5.23 -9.42 12.75
N ASP A 36 5.91 -10.31 13.50
CA ASP A 36 6.89 -9.92 14.51
C ASP A 36 8.13 -9.26 13.91
N GLU A 37 8.58 -9.68 12.72
CA GLU A 37 9.64 -9.01 11.97
C GLU A 37 9.19 -7.63 11.51
N ALA A 38 7.99 -7.52 10.93
CA ALA A 38 7.43 -6.25 10.48
C ALA A 38 7.30 -5.25 11.64
N HIS A 39 6.76 -5.66 12.79
CA HIS A 39 6.60 -4.81 13.97
C HIS A 39 7.96 -4.31 14.51
N ARG A 40 8.98 -5.17 14.56
CA ARG A 40 10.33 -4.75 14.96
C ARG A 40 10.93 -3.72 14.02
N ILE A 41 10.67 -3.84 12.72
CA ILE A 41 11.12 -2.84 11.73
C ILE A 41 10.38 -1.52 11.92
N VAL A 42 9.07 -1.56 12.20
CA VAL A 42 8.28 -0.37 12.54
C VAL A 42 8.92 0.35 13.73
N ASP A 43 9.13 -0.35 14.85
CA ASP A 43 9.74 0.25 16.04
C ASP A 43 11.12 0.86 15.73
N TYR A 44 11.95 0.15 14.95
CA TYR A 44 13.27 0.62 14.56
C TYR A 44 13.22 1.89 13.69
N VAL A 45 12.31 1.98 12.72
CA VAL A 45 12.16 3.16 11.86
C VAL A 45 11.63 4.35 12.67
N PHE A 46 10.57 4.15 13.46
CA PHE A 46 9.92 5.23 14.21
C PHE A 46 10.68 5.66 15.47
N SER A 47 11.70 4.91 15.91
CA SER A 47 12.63 5.33 16.98
C SER A 47 13.59 6.45 16.58
N ARG A 48 13.66 6.79 15.28
CA ARG A 48 14.61 7.78 14.72
C ARG A 48 13.87 9.02 14.22
N PRO A 49 14.56 10.18 14.10
CA PRO A 49 14.00 11.35 13.44
C PRO A 49 13.57 11.02 12.01
N ALA A 50 12.46 11.61 11.56
CA ALA A 50 11.99 11.45 10.19
C ALA A 50 13.05 11.94 9.17
N GLY A 51 13.22 11.19 8.08
CA GLY A 51 14.09 11.54 6.97
C GLY A 51 13.47 12.57 6.01
N ASP A 52 14.27 13.01 5.03
CA ASP A 52 13.77 13.86 3.94
C ASP A 52 12.94 13.03 2.96
N LEU A 53 11.74 13.53 2.62
CA LEU A 53 10.79 12.80 1.78
C LEU A 53 11.38 12.37 0.43
N LYS A 54 12.19 13.22 -0.22
CA LYS A 54 12.75 12.89 -1.55
C LYS A 54 13.77 11.76 -1.43
N GLN A 55 14.55 11.76 -0.36
CA GLN A 55 15.49 10.69 -0.07
C GLN A 55 14.76 9.36 0.19
N GLU A 56 13.70 9.38 1.00
CA GLU A 56 12.95 8.16 1.31
C GLU A 56 12.23 7.57 0.09
N VAL A 57 11.73 8.41 -0.82
CA VAL A 57 11.21 7.95 -2.12
C VAL A 57 12.29 7.19 -2.91
N GLY A 58 13.52 7.70 -2.96
CA GLY A 58 14.63 7.01 -3.60
C GLY A 58 14.99 5.69 -2.92
N GLY A 59 15.00 5.66 -1.59
CA GLY A 59 15.26 4.45 -0.81
C GLY A 59 14.23 3.35 -1.08
N VAL A 60 12.94 3.70 -1.09
CA VAL A 60 11.84 2.78 -1.43
C VAL A 60 12.04 2.20 -2.84
N MET A 61 12.30 3.03 -3.85
CA MET A 61 12.47 2.54 -5.23
C MET A 61 13.62 1.54 -5.35
N VAL A 62 14.78 1.82 -4.74
CA VAL A 62 15.96 0.94 -4.81
C VAL A 62 15.73 -0.36 -4.06
N THR A 63 15.10 -0.30 -2.89
CA THR A 63 14.83 -1.49 -2.07
C THR A 63 13.78 -2.40 -2.69
N LEU A 64 12.75 -1.84 -3.34
CA LEU A 64 11.79 -2.63 -4.13
C LEU A 64 12.49 -3.37 -5.27
N ALA A 65 13.34 -2.68 -6.05
CA ALA A 65 14.08 -3.31 -7.13
C ALA A 65 15.00 -4.43 -6.63
N ALA A 66 15.69 -4.22 -5.49
CA ALA A 66 16.54 -5.22 -4.87
C ALA A 66 15.75 -6.44 -4.37
N LEU A 67 14.57 -6.22 -3.78
CA LEU A 67 13.67 -7.28 -3.34
C LEU A 67 13.18 -8.11 -4.52
N CYS A 68 12.72 -7.48 -5.60
CA CYS A 68 12.26 -8.18 -6.81
C CYS A 68 13.37 -9.03 -7.43
N LEU A 69 14.59 -8.47 -7.51
CA LEU A 69 15.76 -9.21 -7.98
C LEU A 69 16.05 -10.44 -7.12
N ALA A 70 15.98 -10.31 -5.79
CA ALA A 70 16.21 -11.41 -4.86
C ALA A 70 15.10 -12.48 -4.90
N ALA A 71 13.85 -12.07 -5.13
CA ALA A 71 12.69 -12.94 -5.25
C ALA A 71 12.54 -13.59 -6.63
N GLY A 72 13.35 -13.18 -7.62
CA GLY A 72 13.30 -13.70 -8.99
C GLY A 72 12.09 -13.21 -9.79
N THR A 73 11.58 -12.01 -9.48
CA THR A 73 10.42 -11.41 -10.15
C THR A 73 10.81 -10.12 -10.88
N ASP A 74 10.05 -9.75 -11.92
CA ASP A 74 10.30 -8.55 -12.72
C ASP A 74 9.39 -7.41 -12.26
N MET A 75 9.98 -6.49 -11.48
CA MET A 75 9.29 -5.32 -10.91
C MET A 75 8.47 -4.55 -11.96
N GLN A 76 9.00 -4.38 -13.17
CA GLN A 76 8.34 -3.58 -14.20
C GLN A 76 7.21 -4.38 -14.85
N ALA A 77 7.48 -5.64 -15.22
CA ALA A 77 6.47 -6.49 -15.86
C ALA A 77 5.27 -6.77 -14.93
N ASP A 78 5.53 -7.03 -13.64
CA ASP A 78 4.48 -7.26 -12.64
C ASP A 78 3.64 -5.99 -12.41
N GLY A 79 4.29 -4.83 -12.34
CA GLY A 79 3.61 -3.54 -12.21
C GLY A 79 2.74 -3.21 -13.42
N ASP A 80 3.23 -3.48 -14.63
CA ASP A 80 2.48 -3.25 -15.87
C ASP A 80 1.28 -4.21 -16.00
N ALA A 81 1.44 -5.47 -15.56
CA ALA A 81 0.36 -6.45 -15.52
C ALA A 81 -0.76 -6.03 -14.55
N GLU A 82 -0.41 -5.58 -13.35
CA GLU A 82 -1.39 -5.09 -12.36
C GLU A 82 -2.09 -3.82 -12.85
N LEU A 83 -1.34 -2.88 -13.45
CA LEU A 83 -1.94 -1.69 -14.04
C LEU A 83 -2.96 -2.04 -15.13
N ALA A 84 -2.64 -2.99 -16.00
CA ALA A 84 -3.56 -3.48 -17.02
C ALA A 84 -4.81 -4.13 -16.40
N ALA A 85 -4.66 -4.90 -15.32
CA ALA A 85 -5.77 -5.51 -14.58
C ALA A 85 -6.69 -4.42 -13.98
N ILE A 86 -6.14 -3.41 -13.31
CA ILE A 86 -6.90 -2.29 -12.72
C ILE A 86 -7.73 -1.56 -13.76
N TRP A 87 -7.20 -1.38 -14.98
CA TRP A 87 -7.93 -0.72 -16.08
C TRP A 87 -9.22 -1.45 -16.47
N THR A 88 -9.29 -2.77 -16.29
CA THR A 88 -10.53 -3.54 -16.52
C THR A 88 -11.58 -3.35 -15.42
N MET A 89 -11.18 -2.81 -14.27
CA MET A 89 -12.01 -2.74 -13.06
C MET A 89 -12.53 -1.33 -12.74
N VAL A 90 -12.21 -0.33 -13.58
CA VAL A 90 -12.46 1.11 -13.32
C VAL A 90 -13.91 1.37 -12.91
N ASP A 91 -14.89 0.86 -13.66
CA ASP A 91 -16.31 1.13 -13.38
C ASP A 91 -16.78 0.46 -12.08
N ARG A 92 -16.25 -0.73 -11.77
CA ARG A 92 -16.54 -1.44 -10.53
C ARG A 92 -15.93 -0.72 -9.32
N ILE A 93 -14.72 -0.19 -9.47
CA ILE A 93 -14.04 0.60 -8.42
C ILE A 93 -14.87 1.86 -8.13
N ARG A 94 -15.34 2.57 -9.17
CA ARG A 94 -16.20 3.75 -9.03
C ARG A 94 -17.51 3.42 -8.32
N ALA A 95 -18.19 2.34 -8.71
CA ALA A 95 -19.44 1.91 -8.08
C ALA A 95 -19.26 1.60 -6.58
N LYS A 96 -18.18 0.90 -6.20
CA LYS A 96 -17.85 0.62 -4.79
C LYS A 96 -17.54 1.89 -4.00
N GLN A 97 -16.83 2.86 -4.58
CA GLN A 97 -16.51 4.13 -3.90
C GLN A 97 -17.76 4.99 -3.71
N ALA A 98 -18.64 5.08 -4.72
CA ALA A 98 -19.91 5.79 -4.61
C ALA A 98 -20.84 5.23 -3.52
N ALA A 99 -20.70 3.93 -3.20
CA ALA A 99 -21.49 3.26 -2.17
C ALA A 99 -20.90 3.37 -0.74
N LYS A 100 -19.69 3.93 -0.56
CA LYS A 100 -19.10 4.07 0.78
C LYS A 100 -19.80 5.19 1.58
N PRO A 101 -20.25 4.93 2.82
CA PRO A 101 -20.76 5.98 3.70
C PRO A 101 -19.67 7.04 3.96
N ARG A 102 -20.02 8.33 3.91
CA ARG A 102 -19.08 9.47 4.09
C ARG A 102 -18.44 9.58 5.48
N PHE A 103 -18.78 8.69 6.42
CA PHE A 103 -18.23 8.64 7.77
C PHE A 103 -17.72 7.23 8.05
N ARG A 104 -16.42 7.01 7.83
CA ARG A 104 -15.71 5.86 8.41
C ARG A 104 -14.29 6.29 8.73
N THR A 105 -14.05 6.54 10.01
CA THR A 105 -12.70 6.62 10.58
C THR A 105 -12.20 5.18 10.76
N MET A 106 -10.90 4.93 10.54
CA MET A 106 -10.30 3.58 10.68
C MET A 106 -10.41 2.98 12.10
N THR A 107 -10.86 3.74 13.09
CA THR A 107 -11.07 3.29 14.47
C THR A 107 -12.33 2.45 14.69
N ASP A 108 -13.17 2.27 13.66
CA ASP A 108 -14.51 1.69 13.80
C ASP A 108 -14.59 0.21 13.37
N ARG A 109 -13.47 -0.53 13.42
CA ARG A 109 -13.52 -1.99 13.28
C ARG A 109 -14.06 -2.57 14.60
N PRO A 110 -15.25 -3.19 14.63
CA PRO A 110 -15.66 -3.94 15.80
C PRO A 110 -14.64 -5.05 16.05
N PRO A 111 -14.30 -5.36 17.32
CA PRO A 111 -13.41 -6.46 17.62
C PRO A 111 -13.99 -7.72 16.98
N ASP A 112 -13.17 -8.42 16.18
CA ASP A 112 -13.57 -9.68 15.58
C ASP A 112 -13.96 -10.62 16.74
N GLY A 113 -15.26 -10.95 16.81
CA GLY A 113 -15.80 -11.82 17.83
C GLY A 113 -15.42 -13.26 17.54
N ASP A 114 -14.87 -13.93 18.55
CA ASP A 114 -14.70 -15.37 18.59
C ASP A 114 -16.03 -16.10 18.30
N ALA A 115 -16.04 -16.94 17.26
CA ALA A 115 -16.82 -18.18 17.15
C ALA A 115 -16.34 -19.02 15.95
#